data_AF-A0A0U0SA29-F1
#
_entry.id   AF-A0A0U0SA29-F1
#
_cell.length_a   1.000
_cell.length_b   1.000
_cell.length_c   1.000
_cell.angle_alpha   90.00
_cell.angle_beta   90.00
_cell.angle_gamma   90.00
#
_symmetry.space_group_name_H-M   'P 1'
#
loop_
_entity.id
_entity.type
_entity.pdbx_description
1 polymer ?
#
loop_
_entity_poly.entity_id
_entity_poly.type
_entity_poly.pdbx_seq_one_letter_code
_entity_poly.pdbx_strand_id
1 'polypeptide(L)'
;MAGWFAHTLRPAMLAAGRSDRLGRIVERSPLTRGVVRRFVPGDTLDDVVDIVTALRDSGRYLSIDYLGENVTDADDAAAAVRAYLGLLDVLGRRGDIACDGVRPLEVSLKLSALGQALDRDGQKIALDNARAICERAERVGAWVTVDAEDHTTTDSTLSISGDLRVDFPWLGTVVQAYLRRTTDRRR
;
A
#
# COMPACT_ATOMS: atom_id res chain seq x y z
N MET A 1 21.16 -9.21 -28.37
CA MET A 1 20.27 -8.03 -28.27
C MET A 1 19.54 -7.86 -26.92
N ALA A 2 19.31 -8.91 -26.13
CA ALA A 2 18.61 -8.80 -24.82
C ALA A 2 19.39 -8.04 -23.71
N GLY A 3 20.72 -8.03 -23.77
CA GLY A 3 21.56 -7.38 -22.74
C GLY A 3 21.51 -5.85 -22.74
N TRP A 4 21.23 -5.22 -23.89
CA TRP A 4 21.23 -3.76 -24.02
C TRP A 4 19.98 -3.12 -23.40
N PHE A 5 18.81 -3.77 -23.56
CA PHE A 5 17.57 -3.34 -22.89
C PHE A 5 17.68 -3.42 -21.36
N ALA A 6 18.29 -4.48 -20.84
CA ALA A 6 18.42 -4.70 -19.39
C ALA A 6 19.46 -3.77 -18.72
N HIS A 7 20.53 -3.37 -19.43
CA HIS A 7 21.62 -2.59 -18.85
C HIS A 7 21.56 -1.08 -19.12
N THR A 8 20.80 -0.61 -20.10
CA THR A 8 20.77 0.83 -20.44
C THR A 8 19.37 1.42 -20.39
N LEU A 9 18.36 0.71 -20.91
CA LEU A 9 16.98 1.19 -20.90
C LEU A 9 16.32 1.09 -19.52
N ARG A 10 16.48 -0.04 -18.81
CA ARG A 10 15.92 -0.19 -17.46
C ARG A 10 16.45 0.86 -16.47
N PRO A 11 17.77 1.13 -16.36
CA PRO A 11 18.27 2.17 -15.46
C PRO A 11 17.84 3.58 -15.87
N ALA A 12 17.82 3.88 -17.17
CA ALA A 12 17.36 5.18 -17.67
C ALA A 12 15.86 5.41 -17.40
N MET A 13 15.02 4.40 -17.59
CA MET A 13 13.60 4.44 -17.26
C MET A 13 13.36 4.56 -15.75
N LEU A 14 14.10 3.81 -14.93
CA LEU A 14 14.02 3.92 -13.47
C LEU A 14 14.52 5.27 -12.97
N ALA A 15 15.57 5.83 -13.58
CA ALA A 15 16.06 7.18 -13.26
C ALA A 15 15.05 8.24 -13.68
N ALA A 16 14.39 8.06 -14.83
CA ALA A 16 13.30 8.94 -15.27
C ALA A 16 12.08 8.86 -14.33
N GLY A 17 11.76 7.66 -13.83
CA GLY A 17 10.68 7.44 -12.86
C GLY A 17 10.96 8.02 -11.47
N ARG A 18 12.23 8.23 -11.09
CA ARG A 18 12.63 8.88 -9.83
C ARG A 18 12.82 10.39 -9.95
N SER A 19 12.43 11.01 -11.07
CA SER A 19 12.60 12.45 -11.27
C SER A 19 11.29 13.18 -11.05
N ASP A 20 11.19 13.94 -9.95
CA ASP A 20 10.03 14.80 -9.63
C ASP A 20 9.72 15.82 -10.72
N ARG A 21 10.72 16.16 -11.55
CA ARG A 21 10.56 17.09 -12.68
C ARG A 21 9.84 16.42 -13.84
N LEU A 22 10.15 15.15 -14.12
CA LEU A 22 9.47 14.36 -15.14
C LEU A 22 8.09 13.91 -14.66
N GLY A 23 7.95 13.53 -13.38
CA GLY A 23 6.66 13.26 -12.73
C GLY A 23 5.69 14.43 -12.91
N ARG A 24 6.10 15.65 -12.53
CA ARG A 24 5.29 16.87 -12.72
C ARG A 24 4.96 17.20 -14.18
N ILE A 25 5.82 16.86 -15.13
CA ILE A 25 5.54 17.07 -16.58
C ILE A 25 4.49 16.06 -17.06
N VAL A 26 4.57 14.82 -16.60
CA VAL A 26 3.63 13.74 -16.94
C VAL A 26 2.27 13.98 -16.29
N GLU A 27 2.22 14.43 -15.04
CA GLU A 27 0.98 14.78 -14.34
C GLU A 27 0.26 15.98 -14.98
N ARG A 28 1.02 16.97 -15.48
CA ARG A 28 0.47 18.21 -16.06
C ARG A 28 0.13 18.11 -17.54
N SER A 29 0.53 17.04 -18.24
CA SER A 29 0.28 16.90 -19.67
C SER A 29 -1.14 16.33 -19.94
N PRO A 30 -1.96 17.01 -20.76
CA PRO A 30 -3.31 16.54 -21.10
C PRO A 30 -3.32 15.22 -21.88
N LEU A 31 -2.21 14.85 -22.53
CA LEU A 31 -2.07 13.61 -23.30
C LEU A 31 -1.85 12.37 -22.42
N THR A 32 -1.23 12.54 -21.24
CA THR A 32 -0.98 11.45 -20.27
C THR A 32 -2.03 11.39 -19.18
N ARG A 33 -2.81 12.46 -19.00
CA ARG A 33 -3.88 12.57 -17.98
C ARG A 33 -4.90 11.45 -18.02
N GLY A 34 -5.26 10.94 -19.21
CA GLY A 34 -6.20 9.82 -19.36
C GLY A 34 -5.62 8.46 -18.95
N VAL A 35 -4.30 8.29 -19.06
CA VAL A 35 -3.57 7.10 -18.58
C VAL A 35 -3.31 7.22 -17.09
N VAL A 36 -2.86 8.38 -16.62
CA VAL A 36 -2.63 8.65 -15.19
C VAL A 36 -3.94 8.53 -14.41
N ARG A 37 -5.05 9.16 -14.82
CA ARG A 37 -6.37 8.97 -14.17
C ARG A 37 -6.88 7.53 -14.17
N ARG A 38 -6.43 6.71 -15.12
CA ARG A 38 -6.80 5.29 -15.17
C ARG A 38 -6.07 4.46 -14.11
N PHE A 39 -4.93 4.93 -13.59
CA PHE A 39 -4.08 4.21 -12.64
C PHE A 39 -3.86 4.93 -11.30
N VAL A 40 -4.12 6.24 -11.24
CA VAL A 40 -4.03 7.10 -10.05
C VAL A 40 -5.38 7.82 -9.92
N PRO A 41 -6.21 7.48 -8.92
CA PRO A 41 -7.58 7.98 -8.79
C PRO A 41 -7.70 9.50 -8.55
N GLY A 42 -6.60 10.21 -8.35
CA GLY A 42 -6.55 11.65 -8.06
C GLY A 42 -5.48 11.91 -7.01
N ASP A 43 -5.19 13.18 -6.74
CA ASP A 43 -4.11 13.57 -5.82
C ASP A 43 -4.67 13.98 -4.43
N THR A 44 -6.00 13.90 -4.26
CA THR A 44 -6.70 14.30 -3.04
C THR A 44 -7.50 13.14 -2.44
N LEU A 45 -7.67 13.18 -1.12
CA LEU A 45 -8.52 12.20 -0.41
C LEU A 45 -9.96 12.22 -0.95
N ASP A 46 -10.48 13.38 -1.36
CA ASP A 46 -11.84 13.55 -1.88
C ASP A 46 -12.04 12.81 -3.22
N ASP A 47 -11.07 12.89 -4.14
CA ASP A 47 -11.11 12.16 -5.41
C ASP A 47 -11.18 10.64 -5.20
N VAL A 48 -10.42 10.12 -4.22
CA VAL A 48 -10.42 8.69 -3.87
C VAL A 48 -11.81 8.27 -3.41
N VAL A 49 -12.51 9.09 -2.62
CA VAL A 49 -13.81 8.70 -2.09
C VAL A 49 -14.89 8.66 -3.16
N ASP A 50 -14.86 9.56 -4.13
CA ASP A 50 -15.82 9.57 -5.24
C ASP A 50 -15.67 8.30 -6.08
N ILE A 51 -14.44 7.87 -6.32
CA ILE A 51 -14.15 6.63 -7.05
C ILE A 51 -14.54 5.40 -6.24
N VAL A 52 -14.23 5.37 -4.94
CA VAL A 52 -14.65 4.28 -4.05
C VAL A 52 -16.17 4.14 -4.06
N THR A 53 -16.90 5.26 -4.09
CA THR A 53 -18.36 5.27 -4.13
C THR A 53 -18.89 4.71 -5.43
N ALA A 54 -18.43 5.23 -6.57
CA ALA A 54 -18.87 4.76 -7.88
C ALA A 54 -18.58 3.25 -8.09
N LEU A 55 -17.43 2.77 -7.62
CA LEU A 55 -17.07 1.35 -7.70
C LEU A 55 -17.90 0.50 -6.73
N ARG A 56 -18.20 1.00 -5.54
CA ARG A 56 -19.07 0.32 -4.58
C ARG A 56 -20.50 0.22 -5.06
N ASP A 57 -21.07 1.30 -5.60
CA ASP A 57 -22.44 1.33 -6.16
C ASP A 57 -22.61 0.34 -7.31
N SER A 58 -21.51 -0.02 -7.97
CA SER A 58 -21.47 -1.07 -9.00
C SER A 58 -21.34 -2.50 -8.45
N GLY A 59 -21.37 -2.69 -7.13
CA GLY A 59 -21.28 -3.99 -6.46
C GLY A 59 -19.87 -4.60 -6.44
N ARG A 60 -18.81 -3.79 -6.62
CA ARG A 60 -17.42 -4.28 -6.63
C ARG A 60 -16.76 -4.11 -5.27
N TYR A 61 -15.86 -5.03 -4.94
CA TYR A 61 -14.92 -4.88 -3.83
C TYR A 61 -13.67 -4.14 -4.28
N LEU A 62 -13.07 -3.41 -3.34
CA LEU A 62 -11.96 -2.52 -3.62
C LEU A 62 -10.80 -2.80 -2.69
N SER A 63 -9.61 -2.71 -3.26
CA SER A 63 -8.34 -2.66 -2.55
C SER A 63 -7.71 -1.31 -2.85
N ILE A 64 -7.35 -0.56 -1.81
CA ILE A 64 -6.71 0.75 -1.93
C ILE A 64 -5.25 0.61 -1.50
N ASP A 65 -4.36 1.01 -2.40
CA ASP A 65 -2.92 1.08 -2.16
C ASP A 65 -2.49 2.54 -2.04
N TYR A 66 -1.91 2.90 -0.89
CA TYR A 66 -1.33 4.24 -0.71
C TYR A 66 0.10 4.22 -1.23
N LEU A 67 0.34 5.04 -2.24
CA LEU A 67 1.66 5.20 -2.84
C LEU A 67 2.51 6.16 -1.98
N GLY A 68 3.10 5.61 -0.92
CA GLY A 68 4.12 6.32 -0.13
C GLY A 68 5.49 6.18 -0.79
N GLU A 69 6.12 7.31 -1.16
CA GLU A 69 7.46 7.29 -1.74
C GLU A 69 8.55 7.43 -0.67
N ASN A 70 9.61 6.62 -0.81
CA ASN A 70 10.96 6.80 -0.25
C ASN A 70 11.03 7.28 1.21
N VAL A 71 10.46 6.51 2.14
CA VAL A 71 10.56 6.74 3.59
C VAL A 71 12.01 6.60 4.05
N THR A 72 12.61 7.71 4.48
CA THR A 72 14.02 7.77 4.90
C THR A 72 14.21 8.01 6.39
N ASP A 73 13.18 8.50 7.07
CA ASP A 73 13.20 8.70 8.51
C ASP A 73 11.85 8.35 9.17
N ALA A 74 11.78 8.54 10.49
CA ALA A 74 10.59 8.24 11.28
C ALA A 74 9.45 9.23 11.02
N ASP A 75 9.74 10.47 10.62
CA ASP A 75 8.74 11.49 10.34
C ASP A 75 8.01 11.19 9.02
N ASP A 76 8.75 10.70 8.02
CA ASP A 76 8.20 10.16 6.77
C ASP A 76 7.24 8.99 7.04
N ALA A 77 7.67 8.02 7.86
CA ALA A 77 6.83 6.89 8.26
C ALA A 77 5.56 7.35 8.99
N ALA A 78 5.70 8.31 9.92
CA ALA A 78 4.56 8.90 10.62
C ALA A 78 3.61 9.65 9.67
N ALA A 79 4.14 10.28 8.61
CA ALA A 79 3.31 10.91 7.57
C ALA A 79 2.51 9.88 6.77
N ALA A 80 3.13 8.76 6.40
CA ALA A 80 2.43 7.65 5.75
C ALA A 80 1.30 7.09 6.63
N VAL A 81 1.56 6.87 7.93
CA VAL A 81 0.54 6.44 8.89
C VAL A 81 -0.61 7.44 8.96
N ARG A 82 -0.33 8.75 9.06
CA ARG A 82 -1.37 9.79 9.06
C ARG A 82 -2.22 9.75 7.78
N ALA A 83 -1.61 9.49 6.63
CA ALA A 83 -2.35 9.35 5.37
C ALA A 83 -3.29 8.14 5.39
N TYR A 84 -2.82 6.98 5.85
CA TYR A 84 -3.68 5.79 6.02
C TYR A 84 -4.83 6.03 7.00
N LEU A 85 -4.55 6.65 8.15
CA LEU A 85 -5.58 6.96 9.15
C LEU A 85 -6.61 7.95 8.60
N GLY A 86 -6.16 8.99 7.88
CA GLY A 86 -7.04 9.95 7.20
C GLY A 86 -7.92 9.30 6.14
N LEU A 87 -7.35 8.38 5.34
CA LEU A 87 -8.11 7.59 4.37
C LEU A 87 -9.19 6.75 5.07
N LEU A 88 -8.82 6.00 6.10
CA LEU A 88 -9.76 5.17 6.87
C LEU A 88 -10.84 6.02 7.55
N ASP A 89 -10.49 7.20 8.09
CA ASP A 89 -11.46 8.14 8.67
C ASP A 89 -12.50 8.59 7.66
N VAL A 90 -12.05 8.98 6.47
CA VAL A 90 -12.92 9.43 5.38
C VAL A 90 -13.86 8.31 4.92
N LEU A 91 -13.32 7.09 4.78
CA LEU A 91 -14.10 5.92 4.36
C LEU A 91 -15.09 5.49 5.45
N GLY A 92 -14.70 5.54 6.72
CA GLY A 92 -15.54 5.15 7.86
C GLY A 92 -16.72 6.10 8.12
N ARG A 93 -16.62 7.38 7.76
CA ARG A 93 -17.72 8.35 7.92
C ARG A 93 -18.95 8.05 7.04
N ARG A 94 -18.82 7.19 6.04
CA ARG A 94 -19.90 6.89 5.09
C ARG A 94 -20.89 5.81 5.57
N GLY A 95 -20.81 5.37 6.83
CA GLY A 95 -21.93 4.73 7.54
C GLY A 95 -22.35 3.31 7.12
N ASP A 96 -21.89 2.80 5.98
CA ASP A 96 -22.51 1.61 5.37
C ASP A 96 -21.67 0.32 5.51
N ILE A 97 -20.72 0.21 6.44
CA ILE A 97 -19.71 -0.87 6.44
C ILE A 97 -20.07 -2.06 7.36
N ALA A 98 -21.27 -2.07 7.93
CA ALA A 98 -21.75 -3.24 8.67
C ALA A 98 -22.21 -4.33 7.69
N CYS A 99 -21.28 -5.20 7.29
CA CYS A 99 -21.57 -6.42 6.54
C CYS A 99 -21.23 -7.63 7.43
N ASP A 100 -22.22 -8.47 7.72
CA ASP A 100 -21.94 -9.84 8.18
C ASP A 100 -21.34 -10.61 6.99
N GLY A 101 -20.00 -10.64 6.89
CA GLY A 101 -19.29 -11.34 5.82
C GLY A 101 -18.00 -10.67 5.33
N VAL A 102 -17.71 -10.83 4.04
CA VAL A 102 -16.52 -10.22 3.40
C VAL A 102 -16.70 -8.69 3.40
N ARG A 103 -15.72 -7.96 3.93
CA ARG A 103 -15.80 -6.50 3.98
C ARG A 103 -15.49 -5.97 2.58
N PRO A 104 -16.26 -5.00 2.06
CA PRO A 104 -16.15 -4.56 0.66
C PRO A 104 -14.89 -3.73 0.37
N LEU A 105 -14.19 -3.31 1.43
CA LEU A 105 -13.03 -2.44 1.40
C LEU A 105 -11.83 -3.14 2.02
N GLU A 106 -10.69 -3.03 1.33
CA GLU A 106 -9.38 -3.47 1.77
C GLU A 106 -8.37 -2.33 1.58
N VAL A 107 -7.38 -2.25 2.47
CA VAL A 107 -6.23 -1.34 2.37
C VAL A 107 -4.94 -2.15 2.39
N SER A 108 -4.14 -2.02 1.33
CA SER A 108 -2.85 -2.70 1.22
C SER A 108 -1.74 -1.87 1.86
N LEU A 109 -0.92 -2.51 2.70
CA LEU A 109 0.18 -1.88 3.42
C LEU A 109 1.52 -2.39 2.91
N LYS A 110 2.44 -1.45 2.65
CA LYS A 110 3.86 -1.71 2.43
C LYS A 110 4.63 -1.35 3.69
N LEU A 111 5.32 -2.31 4.29
CA LEU A 111 6.03 -2.09 5.55
C LEU A 111 7.25 -1.19 5.37
N SER A 112 7.85 -1.15 4.18
CA SER A 112 8.88 -0.18 3.85
C SER A 112 8.41 1.26 4.05
N ALA A 113 7.17 1.57 3.65
CA ALA A 113 6.54 2.87 3.85
C ALA A 113 6.14 3.13 5.31
N LEU A 114 6.18 2.12 6.18
CA LEU A 114 5.92 2.25 7.62
C LEU A 114 7.21 2.26 8.45
N GLY A 115 8.38 2.31 7.80
CA GLY A 115 9.68 2.43 8.47
C GLY A 115 10.44 1.12 8.66
N GLN A 116 10.05 0.02 7.98
CA GLN A 116 10.70 -1.29 8.12
C GLN A 116 12.22 -1.25 7.91
N ALA A 117 12.69 -0.38 7.02
CA ALA A 117 14.10 -0.26 6.63
C ALA A 117 14.90 0.76 7.48
N LEU A 118 14.30 1.36 8.52
CA LEU A 118 15.00 2.34 9.37
C LEU A 118 16.04 1.65 10.27
N ASP A 119 17.24 2.24 10.35
CA ASP A 119 18.40 1.66 11.05
C ASP A 119 18.20 1.47 12.56
N ARG A 120 17.35 2.27 13.18
CA ARG A 120 17.04 2.24 14.62
C ARG A 120 15.64 1.69 14.81
N ASP A 121 15.54 0.38 15.05
CA ASP A 121 14.30 -0.32 15.38
C ASP A 121 13.23 -0.34 14.27
N GLY A 122 13.63 -0.28 12.99
CA GLY A 122 12.69 -0.20 11.85
C GLY A 122 11.58 -1.26 11.85
N GLN A 123 11.90 -2.52 12.22
CA GLN A 123 10.87 -3.57 12.34
C GLN A 123 9.82 -3.27 13.41
N LYS A 124 10.26 -2.79 14.58
CA LYS A 124 9.37 -2.43 15.68
C LYS A 124 8.53 -1.21 15.30
N ILE A 125 9.14 -0.20 14.70
CA ILE A 125 8.44 1.00 14.19
C ILE A 125 7.37 0.59 13.18
N ALA A 126 7.71 -0.25 12.21
CA ALA A 126 6.76 -0.74 11.21
C ALA A 126 5.61 -1.55 11.84
N LEU A 127 5.90 -2.40 12.83
CA LEU A 127 4.89 -3.16 13.57
C LEU A 127 3.92 -2.24 14.32
N ASP A 128 4.44 -1.28 15.10
CA ASP A 128 3.62 -0.35 15.88
C ASP A 128 2.76 0.54 14.96
N ASN A 129 3.34 1.01 13.86
CA ASN A 129 2.64 1.78 12.84
C ASN A 129 1.53 0.95 12.14
N ALA A 130 1.84 -0.29 11.73
CA ALA A 130 0.86 -1.17 11.11
C ALA A 130 -0.26 -1.55 12.09
N ARG A 131 0.05 -1.77 13.38
CA ARG A 131 -0.95 -2.02 14.43
C ARG A 131 -1.92 -0.86 14.55
N ALA A 132 -1.43 0.39 14.60
CA ALA A 132 -2.29 1.57 14.67
C ALA A 132 -3.26 1.67 13.46
N ILE A 133 -2.79 1.32 12.26
CA ILE A 133 -3.63 1.27 11.06
C ILE A 133 -4.67 0.14 11.16
N CYS A 134 -4.27 -1.05 11.62
CA CYS A 134 -5.18 -2.20 11.79
C CYS A 134 -6.29 -1.91 12.80
N GLU A 135 -5.96 -1.30 13.94
CA GLU A 135 -6.97 -0.87 14.93
C GLU A 135 -7.98 0.09 14.32
N ARG A 136 -7.52 1.03 13.48
CA ARG A 136 -8.42 1.96 12.82
C ARG A 136 -9.27 1.28 11.76
N ALA A 137 -8.67 0.38 10.98
CA ALA A 137 -9.33 -0.40 9.95
C ALA A 137 -10.45 -1.26 10.55
N GLU A 138 -10.23 -1.87 11.71
CA GLU A 138 -11.25 -2.65 12.41
C GLU A 138 -12.48 -1.81 12.79
N ARG A 139 -12.24 -0.60 13.33
CA ARG A 139 -13.32 0.34 13.72
C ARG A 139 -14.15 0.82 12.53
N VAL A 140 -13.57 0.91 11.34
CA VAL A 140 -14.28 1.31 10.11
C VAL A 140 -14.74 0.12 9.29
N GLY A 141 -14.38 -1.09 9.70
CA GLY A 141 -14.70 -2.32 9.02
C GLY A 141 -14.03 -2.52 7.67
N ALA A 142 -12.76 -2.16 7.53
CA ALA A 142 -11.92 -2.47 6.37
C ALA A 142 -11.04 -3.71 6.61
N TRP A 143 -10.70 -4.44 5.55
CA TRP A 143 -9.59 -5.40 5.54
C TRP A 143 -8.26 -4.66 5.40
N VAL A 144 -7.20 -5.33 5.83
CA VAL A 144 -5.82 -4.88 5.66
C VAL A 144 -5.01 -6.07 5.16
N THR A 145 -4.22 -5.85 4.11
CA THR A 145 -3.27 -6.85 3.60
C THR A 145 -1.87 -6.29 3.65
N VAL A 146 -0.93 -7.05 4.21
CA VAL A 146 0.49 -6.71 4.13
C VAL A 146 1.06 -7.20 2.80
N ASP A 147 1.54 -6.27 1.97
CA ASP A 147 2.10 -6.52 0.66
C ASP A 147 3.47 -7.18 0.74
N ALA A 148 3.75 -8.05 -0.23
CA ALA A 148 5.07 -8.64 -0.41
C ALA A 148 5.92 -7.72 -1.28
N GLU A 149 7.02 -7.23 -0.70
CA GLU A 149 7.92 -6.28 -1.34
C GLU A 149 9.14 -6.99 -1.92
N ASP A 150 10.34 -6.42 -1.78
CA ASP A 150 11.56 -7.07 -2.22
C ASP A 150 11.88 -8.34 -1.42
N HIS A 151 12.55 -9.29 -2.06
CA HIS A 151 12.92 -10.57 -1.46
C HIS A 151 13.82 -10.42 -0.20
N THR A 152 14.55 -9.31 -0.06
CA THR A 152 15.35 -9.03 1.13
C THR A 152 14.51 -8.73 2.37
N THR A 153 13.28 -8.25 2.23
CA THR A 153 12.40 -7.89 3.35
C THR A 153 11.36 -8.96 3.69
N THR A 154 11.21 -10.00 2.86
CA THR A 154 10.15 -11.03 3.03
C THR A 154 10.08 -11.64 4.42
N ASP A 155 11.22 -12.02 5.03
CA ASP A 155 11.21 -12.67 6.34
C ASP A 155 10.78 -11.71 7.45
N SER A 156 11.24 -10.45 7.37
CA SER A 156 10.78 -9.39 8.25
C SER A 156 9.28 -9.13 8.07
N THR A 157 8.81 -9.07 6.83
CA THR A 157 7.39 -8.83 6.52
C THR A 157 6.50 -9.92 7.08
N LEU A 158 6.88 -11.19 6.90
CA LEU A 158 6.09 -12.30 7.41
C LEU A 158 6.13 -12.40 8.94
N SER A 159 7.24 -12.04 9.58
CA SER A 159 7.31 -11.94 11.04
C SER A 159 6.33 -10.89 11.57
N ILE A 160 6.36 -9.68 11.00
CA ILE A 160 5.46 -8.58 11.39
C ILE A 160 4.00 -8.95 11.11
N SER A 161 3.69 -9.53 9.96
CA SER A 161 2.35 -10.05 9.65
C SER A 161 1.89 -11.12 10.64
N GLY A 162 2.80 -11.99 11.09
CA GLY A 162 2.52 -13.01 12.10
C GLY A 162 2.16 -12.40 13.45
N ASP A 163 2.95 -11.43 13.92
CA ASP A 163 2.70 -10.71 15.18
C ASP A 163 1.38 -9.95 15.14
N LEU A 164 1.08 -9.26 14.02
CA LEU A 164 -0.19 -8.56 13.85
C LEU A 164 -1.39 -9.52 13.80
N ARG A 165 -1.23 -10.73 13.23
CA ARG A 165 -2.33 -11.71 13.17
C ARG A 165 -2.73 -12.29 14.53
N VAL A 166 -1.88 -12.15 15.55
CA VAL A 166 -2.25 -12.48 16.95
C VAL A 166 -3.37 -11.56 17.42
N ASP A 167 -3.23 -10.26 17.14
CA ASP A 167 -4.20 -9.23 17.54
C ASP A 167 -5.35 -9.10 16.52
N PHE A 168 -5.06 -9.30 15.23
CA PHE A 168 -5.98 -9.13 14.11
C PHE A 168 -6.04 -10.38 13.21
N PRO A 169 -6.78 -11.44 13.60
CA PRO A 169 -6.81 -12.71 12.84
C PRO A 169 -7.26 -12.59 11.38
N TRP A 170 -8.00 -11.53 11.06
CA TRP A 170 -8.49 -11.19 9.73
C TRP A 170 -7.44 -10.54 8.81
N LEU A 171 -6.26 -10.16 9.32
CA LEU A 171 -5.20 -9.54 8.52
C LEU A 171 -4.72 -10.48 7.39
N GLY A 172 -4.69 -9.96 6.16
CA GLY A 172 -4.12 -10.65 5.00
C GLY A 172 -2.60 -10.49 4.90
N THR A 173 -1.94 -11.42 4.21
CA THR A 173 -0.52 -11.28 3.82
C THR A 173 -0.33 -11.82 2.41
N VAL A 174 0.53 -11.17 1.63
CA VAL A 174 0.87 -11.61 0.27
C VAL A 174 2.05 -12.59 0.29
N VAL A 175 2.01 -13.59 -0.60
CA VAL A 175 3.11 -14.52 -0.84
C VAL A 175 3.42 -14.60 -2.33
N GLN A 176 4.70 -14.46 -2.70
CA GLN A 176 5.10 -14.37 -4.09
C GLN A 176 5.41 -15.75 -4.68
N ALA A 177 4.63 -16.21 -5.66
CA ALA A 177 4.76 -17.57 -6.23
C ALA A 177 6.11 -17.84 -6.92
N TYR A 178 6.81 -16.79 -7.38
CA TYR A 178 8.11 -16.91 -8.05
C TYR A 178 9.30 -17.23 -7.12
N LEU A 179 9.15 -17.12 -5.80
CA LEU A 179 10.20 -17.46 -4.85
C LEU A 179 10.12 -18.96 -4.58
N ARG A 180 11.23 -19.68 -4.82
CA ARG A 180 11.32 -21.14 -4.56
C ARG A 180 10.98 -21.51 -3.12
N ARG A 181 11.16 -20.56 -2.20
CA ARG A 181 10.92 -20.67 -0.76
C ARG A 181 9.46 -20.41 -0.33
N THR A 182 8.54 -20.21 -1.27
CA THR A 182 7.12 -19.90 -0.97
C THR A 182 6.34 -21.12 -0.50
N THR A 183 6.69 -22.33 -0.97
CA THR A 183 5.98 -23.57 -0.60
C THR A 183 6.07 -23.88 0.90
N ASP A 184 7.19 -23.56 1.55
CA ASP A 184 7.40 -23.77 2.99
C ASP A 184 6.67 -22.73 3.85
N ARG A 185 6.35 -21.56 3.29
CA ARG A 185 5.74 -20.43 4.03
C ARG A 185 4.22 -20.33 3.88
N ARG A 186 3.57 -21.31 3.24
CA ARG A 186 2.10 -21.39 3.11
C ARG A 186 1.39 -22.05 4.31
N ARG A 187 2.14 -22.47 5.33
CA ARG A 187 1.62 -23.19 6.50
C ARG A 187 1.40 -22.27 7.67
#